data_AF-A0A372ZQZ2-F1
#
_entry.id   AF-A0A372ZQZ2-F1
#
_cell.length_a   1.000
_cell.length_b   1.000
_cell.length_c   1.000
_cell.angle_alpha   90.00
_cell.angle_beta   90.00
_cell.angle_gamma   90.00
#
_symmetry.space_group_name_H-M   'P 1'
#
loop_
_entity.id
_entity.type
_entity.pdbx_description
1 polymer ?
#
loop_
_entity_poly.entity_id
_entity_poly.type
_entity_poly.pdbx_seq_one_letter_code
_entity_poly.pdbx_strand_id
1 'polypeptide(L)'
;MQRTTSMTGLGRTAAGALTAVLMAAGVVALAPSAQAAAGQDGPQASAAQRPAAESAAANVPLVAADRSTKVTLSNGSGSGLTKTWDKLDHGCWTNDMLPSDYIPNTKSSSWQSESCGFATGTEGNITYTLDNGGEVKLHWNNPYWGSNDYSCSVPDGYTCSRSGGSGDNTAVTFSIGRSRAKAAAAEMPSLTSASRSTSINLTNNSGKLLTRSGASLQWGIWSDNMMPPSMVQPGVTAKWASESEGVMTGTEGEVSFNVAGEQNQVKVHWNNPYWGSNGYSCDAPAGYKCTWQGGSGDNAAVSFTLSKS
;
A
#
# COMPACT_ATOMS: atom_id res chain seq x y z
N MET A 1 21.82 -51.87 41.71
CA MET A 1 20.39 -52.14 41.43
C MET A 1 19.90 -50.96 40.57
N GLN A 2 19.79 -51.01 39.23
CA GLN A 2 19.52 -52.12 38.29
C GLN A 2 18.12 -52.77 38.45
N ARG A 3 17.16 -52.27 37.65
CA ARG A 3 16.11 -53.00 36.90
C ARG A 3 15.81 -52.15 35.65
N THR A 4 16.28 -52.46 34.43
CA THR A 4 15.92 -53.54 33.47
C THR A 4 14.69 -53.23 32.59
N THR A 5 14.97 -52.51 31.50
CA THR A 5 14.66 -52.78 30.07
C THR A 5 13.44 -53.62 29.62
N SER A 6 12.66 -53.08 28.67
CA SER A 6 12.17 -53.67 27.38
C SER A 6 11.38 -52.56 26.63
N MET A 7 11.61 -52.10 25.38
CA MET A 7 11.70 -52.75 24.04
C MET A 7 10.44 -53.59 23.71
N THR A 8 9.76 -53.58 22.56
CA THR A 8 9.93 -53.01 21.18
C THR A 8 8.51 -52.92 20.54
N GLY A 9 8.15 -52.21 19.46
CA GLY A 9 8.80 -51.22 18.57
C GLY A 9 8.31 -51.35 17.09
N LEU A 10 8.46 -50.29 16.28
CA LEU A 10 8.00 -50.13 14.86
C LEU A 10 6.45 -50.10 14.65
N GLY A 11 5.84 -49.27 13.79
CA GLY A 11 6.34 -48.21 12.89
C GLY A 11 5.66 -48.28 11.51
N ARG A 12 5.31 -47.14 10.89
CA ARG A 12 5.20 -46.99 9.41
C ARG A 12 4.95 -45.56 8.94
N THR A 13 5.43 -45.27 7.74
CA THR A 13 5.40 -44.00 7.00
C THR A 13 4.15 -43.85 6.13
N ALA A 14 3.78 -42.61 5.80
CA ALA A 14 2.99 -42.30 4.61
C ALA A 14 3.40 -40.92 4.07
N ALA A 15 3.84 -40.87 2.81
CA ALA A 15 4.06 -39.64 2.06
C ALA A 15 2.87 -39.44 1.11
N GLY A 16 2.35 -38.21 1.01
CA GLY A 16 1.27 -37.85 0.08
C GLY A 16 1.83 -37.16 -1.16
N ALA A 17 1.72 -37.81 -2.32
CA ALA A 17 1.95 -37.19 -3.62
C ALA A 17 0.61 -36.73 -4.21
N LEU A 18 0.57 -35.54 -4.82
CA LEU A 18 -0.59 -35.03 -5.56
C LEU A 18 -0.37 -35.19 -7.06
N THR A 19 -1.24 -35.95 -7.70
CA THR A 19 -1.19 -36.29 -9.13
C THR A 19 -1.79 -35.18 -9.97
N ALA A 20 -1.06 -34.72 -10.99
CA ALA A 20 -1.60 -33.83 -12.02
C ALA A 20 -2.35 -34.63 -13.10
N VAL A 21 -3.48 -34.10 -13.59
CA VAL A 21 -4.27 -34.70 -14.68
C VAL A 21 -4.13 -33.83 -15.93
N LEU A 22 -3.55 -34.38 -16.99
CA LEU A 22 -3.69 -33.86 -18.35
C LEU A 22 -5.00 -34.35 -18.95
N MET A 23 -5.71 -33.48 -19.65
CA MET A 23 -6.70 -33.87 -20.67
C MET A 23 -6.50 -33.00 -21.91
N ALA A 24 -6.17 -33.64 -23.04
CA ALA A 24 -6.15 -33.02 -24.36
C ALA A 24 -7.42 -33.43 -25.11
N ALA A 25 -8.01 -32.50 -25.88
CA ALA A 25 -9.10 -32.78 -26.80
C ALA A 25 -8.72 -32.24 -28.19
N GLY A 26 -8.83 -33.11 -29.20
CA GLY A 26 -8.36 -32.84 -30.56
C GLY A 26 -9.39 -32.16 -31.46
N VAL A 27 -8.88 -31.62 -32.58
CA VAL A 27 -9.65 -30.99 -33.65
C VAL A 27 -10.31 -32.00 -34.58
N VAL A 28 -11.51 -31.67 -35.09
CA VAL A 28 -12.05 -32.19 -36.36
C VAL A 28 -12.75 -31.03 -37.07
N ALA A 29 -12.41 -30.81 -38.34
CA ALA A 29 -13.05 -29.82 -39.21
C ALA A 29 -13.67 -30.53 -40.43
N LEU A 30 -14.94 -30.25 -40.74
CA LEU A 30 -15.59 -30.66 -41.99
C LEU A 30 -16.61 -29.61 -42.46
N ALA A 31 -16.39 -29.14 -43.68
CA ALA A 31 -17.38 -28.64 -44.63
C ALA A 31 -17.21 -29.50 -45.92
N PRO A 32 -17.96 -29.35 -47.04
CA PRO A 32 -18.97 -28.33 -47.38
C PRO A 32 -20.23 -28.91 -48.09
N SER A 33 -21.13 -28.03 -48.59
CA SER A 33 -21.71 -28.10 -49.95
C SER A 33 -22.68 -26.93 -50.20
N ALA A 34 -22.84 -26.53 -51.46
CA ALA A 34 -23.61 -25.35 -51.87
C ALA A 34 -24.41 -25.61 -53.16
N GLN A 35 -25.62 -25.03 -53.29
CA GLN A 35 -26.31 -24.84 -54.58
C GLN A 35 -27.28 -23.64 -54.55
N ALA A 36 -27.45 -22.97 -55.71
CA ALA A 36 -28.35 -21.82 -55.97
C ALA A 36 -29.72 -22.31 -56.54
N ALA A 37 -30.73 -21.52 -56.95
CA ALA A 37 -31.02 -20.07 -57.10
C ALA A 37 -32.58 -19.87 -56.92
N ALA A 38 -33.29 -18.75 -57.14
CA ALA A 38 -33.06 -17.37 -57.63
C ALA A 38 -34.03 -16.43 -56.84
N GLY A 39 -34.58 -15.26 -57.27
CA GLY A 39 -34.53 -14.44 -58.50
C GLY A 39 -35.49 -13.23 -58.39
N GLN A 40 -35.20 -12.14 -59.13
CA GLN A 40 -36.02 -10.95 -59.48
C GLN A 40 -36.37 -9.83 -58.46
N ASP A 41 -35.73 -8.67 -58.72
CA ASP A 41 -36.31 -7.33 -58.99
C ASP A 41 -37.03 -6.48 -57.90
N GLY A 42 -36.36 -5.41 -57.45
CA GLY A 42 -36.93 -4.28 -56.70
C GLY A 42 -35.86 -3.46 -55.94
N PRO A 43 -35.69 -2.13 -56.17
CA PRO A 43 -34.47 -1.44 -55.74
C PRO A 43 -34.57 -0.74 -54.37
N GLN A 44 -33.59 -0.94 -53.50
CA GLN A 44 -33.22 0.06 -52.49
C GLN A 44 -31.71 0.00 -52.17
N ALA A 45 -31.11 1.16 -51.91
CA ALA A 45 -29.66 1.36 -51.90
C ALA A 45 -28.95 0.57 -50.78
N SER A 46 -27.79 -0.01 -51.11
CA SER A 46 -26.86 -0.62 -50.16
C SER A 46 -25.42 -0.14 -50.43
N ALA A 47 -24.57 -0.28 -49.43
CA ALA A 47 -23.29 0.42 -49.32
C ALA A 47 -22.30 0.12 -50.46
N ALA A 48 -21.58 1.15 -50.90
CA ALA A 48 -20.41 1.00 -51.76
C ALA A 48 -19.27 0.31 -50.99
N GLN A 49 -19.18 -1.00 -51.16
CA GLN A 49 -18.16 -1.85 -50.56
C GLN A 49 -16.79 -1.50 -51.15
N ARG A 50 -15.92 -0.82 -50.38
CA ARG A 50 -14.51 -0.62 -50.79
C ARG A 50 -13.82 -1.99 -50.91
N PRO A 51 -12.93 -2.17 -51.90
CA PRO A 51 -12.15 -3.40 -52.00
C PRO A 51 -11.30 -3.58 -50.73
N ALA A 52 -11.13 -4.83 -50.31
CA ALA A 52 -10.26 -5.19 -49.20
C ALA A 52 -8.80 -4.88 -49.57
N ALA A 53 -8.36 -3.66 -49.26
CA ALA A 53 -6.96 -3.35 -49.19
C ALA A 53 -6.40 -4.09 -47.97
N GLU A 54 -5.73 -5.20 -48.23
CA GLU A 54 -4.87 -5.87 -47.25
C GLU A 54 -3.91 -4.82 -46.71
N SER A 55 -4.14 -4.41 -45.46
CA SER A 55 -3.29 -3.46 -44.77
C SER A 55 -1.98 -4.17 -44.46
N ALA A 56 -1.08 -4.17 -45.45
CA ALA A 56 0.33 -4.36 -45.22
C ALA A 56 0.71 -3.38 -44.11
N ALA A 57 0.86 -3.91 -42.89
CA ALA A 57 1.29 -3.14 -41.75
C ALA A 57 2.67 -2.59 -42.14
N ALA A 58 2.70 -1.29 -42.46
CA ALA A 58 3.96 -0.61 -42.66
C ALA A 58 4.77 -0.89 -41.40
N ASN A 59 5.92 -1.54 -41.59
CA ASN A 59 6.83 -1.84 -40.50
C ASN A 59 7.47 -0.52 -40.07
N VAL A 60 6.66 0.31 -39.38
CA VAL A 60 7.10 1.56 -38.77
C VAL A 60 8.27 1.16 -37.89
N PRO A 61 9.48 1.69 -38.14
CA PRO A 61 10.59 1.40 -37.27
C PRO A 61 10.15 1.76 -35.86
N LEU A 62 10.21 0.81 -34.93
CA LEU A 62 10.20 1.12 -33.52
C LEU A 62 11.38 2.08 -33.33
N VAL A 63 11.08 3.36 -33.24
CA VAL A 63 12.08 4.37 -32.91
C VAL A 63 12.53 3.99 -31.51
N ALA A 64 13.74 3.44 -31.41
CA ALA A 64 14.33 3.10 -30.13
C ALA A 64 14.29 4.36 -29.27
N ALA A 65 13.73 4.25 -28.06
CA ALA A 65 13.48 5.44 -27.26
C ALA A 65 14.79 6.21 -27.02
N ASP A 66 14.78 7.50 -27.37
CA ASP A 66 15.90 8.41 -27.13
C ASP A 66 16.23 8.50 -25.63
N ARG A 67 15.24 8.26 -24.75
CA ARG A 67 15.34 8.29 -23.29
C ARG A 67 14.62 7.08 -22.68
N SER A 68 15.24 6.40 -21.73
CA SER A 68 14.56 5.39 -20.89
C SER A 68 15.04 5.42 -19.44
N THR A 69 14.12 5.12 -18.52
CA THR A 69 14.41 5.04 -17.09
C THR A 69 13.82 3.77 -16.52
N LYS A 70 14.68 2.82 -16.17
CA LYS A 70 14.32 1.67 -15.34
C LYS A 70 14.38 2.10 -13.88
N VAL A 71 13.25 2.05 -13.20
CA VAL A 71 13.16 2.34 -11.76
C VAL A 71 13.12 1.03 -11.00
N THR A 72 13.84 0.95 -9.88
CA THR A 72 13.75 -0.17 -8.92
C THR A 72 13.47 0.39 -7.54
N LEU A 73 12.42 -0.10 -6.89
CA LEU A 73 12.08 0.23 -5.51
C LEU A 73 12.39 -0.96 -4.62
N SER A 74 13.35 -0.82 -3.71
CA SER A 74 13.69 -1.82 -2.71
C SER A 74 13.06 -1.50 -1.36
N ASN A 75 12.25 -2.42 -0.85
CA ASN A 75 11.49 -2.25 0.39
C ASN A 75 12.23 -2.89 1.58
N GLY A 76 13.05 -2.10 2.29
CA GLY A 76 13.59 -2.42 3.61
C GLY A 76 12.83 -1.74 4.76
N SER A 77 11.57 -1.37 4.55
CA SER A 77 10.77 -0.59 5.51
C SER A 77 10.32 -1.40 6.74
N GLY A 78 10.48 -2.73 6.75
CA GLY A 78 9.91 -3.58 7.79
C GLY A 78 8.38 -3.73 7.70
N SER A 79 7.78 -3.35 6.58
CA SER A 79 6.34 -3.37 6.29
C SER A 79 6.12 -3.65 4.80
N GLY A 80 4.92 -4.02 4.37
CA GLY A 80 4.60 -4.03 2.95
C GLY A 80 4.34 -2.63 2.40
N LEU A 81 4.41 -2.51 1.08
CA LEU A 81 4.04 -1.29 0.35
C LEU A 81 2.94 -1.65 -0.65
N THR A 82 1.79 -0.99 -0.51
CA THR A 82 0.64 -1.13 -1.43
C THR A 82 0.56 0.11 -2.32
N LYS A 83 0.57 -0.07 -3.65
CA LYS A 83 0.49 1.03 -4.61
C LYS A 83 -0.90 1.65 -4.56
N THR A 84 -0.99 2.97 -4.46
CA THR A 84 -2.27 3.70 -4.45
C THR A 84 -2.46 4.57 -5.67
N TRP A 85 -1.38 5.00 -6.33
CA TRP A 85 -1.44 5.85 -7.51
C TRP A 85 -0.15 5.79 -8.31
N ASP A 86 -0.24 5.76 -9.64
CA ASP A 86 0.88 5.99 -10.55
C ASP A 86 0.43 6.80 -11.78
N LYS A 87 1.37 7.54 -12.37
CA LYS A 87 1.15 8.34 -13.59
C LYS A 87 2.48 8.58 -14.31
N LEU A 88 2.45 8.59 -15.63
CA LEU A 88 3.47 9.26 -16.45
C LEU A 88 2.98 10.66 -16.85
N ASP A 89 3.80 11.67 -16.60
CA ASP A 89 3.58 13.02 -17.13
C ASP A 89 4.15 13.13 -18.55
N HIS A 90 5.24 12.40 -18.84
CA HIS A 90 5.81 12.25 -20.17
C HIS A 90 6.31 10.82 -20.45
N GLY A 91 6.23 10.40 -21.71
CA GLY A 91 6.64 9.08 -22.16
C GLY A 91 5.56 8.00 -21.97
N CYS A 92 5.97 6.75 -22.18
CA CYS A 92 5.15 5.56 -22.15
C CYS A 92 5.78 4.50 -21.23
N TRP A 93 5.00 3.54 -20.75
CA TRP A 93 5.54 2.36 -20.08
C TRP A 93 6.17 1.41 -21.11
N THR A 94 7.41 0.99 -20.89
CA THR A 94 8.12 0.05 -21.77
C THR A 94 7.49 -1.34 -21.67
N ASN A 95 6.88 -1.86 -22.74
CA ASN A 95 6.41 -3.26 -22.85
C ASN A 95 5.65 -3.78 -21.61
N ASP A 96 4.67 -3.01 -21.11
CA ASP A 96 3.88 -3.33 -19.91
C ASP A 96 4.72 -3.62 -18.64
N MET A 97 5.96 -3.10 -18.56
CA MET A 97 6.78 -3.10 -17.35
C MET A 97 6.24 -2.09 -16.32
N LEU A 98 5.04 -2.35 -15.82
CA LEU A 98 4.31 -1.52 -14.89
C LEU A 98 4.81 -1.67 -13.44
N PRO A 99 4.67 -0.62 -12.60
CA PRO A 99 4.95 -0.73 -11.16
C PRO A 99 4.01 -1.73 -10.47
N SER A 100 4.57 -2.66 -9.69
CA SER A 100 3.79 -3.69 -8.99
C SER A 100 2.86 -3.10 -7.94
N ASP A 101 1.64 -3.62 -7.84
CA ASP A 101 0.62 -3.15 -6.90
C ASP A 101 0.96 -3.45 -5.42
N TYR A 102 1.79 -4.46 -5.15
CA TYR A 102 2.29 -4.77 -3.81
C TYR A 102 3.77 -5.14 -3.83
N ILE A 103 4.53 -4.62 -2.87
CA ILE A 103 5.94 -4.95 -2.65
C ILE A 103 6.11 -5.41 -1.18
N PRO A 104 6.27 -6.72 -0.92
CA PRO A 104 6.51 -7.23 0.42
C PRO A 104 7.79 -6.65 1.03
N ASN A 105 7.86 -6.60 2.36
CA ASN A 105 9.10 -6.28 3.07
C ASN A 105 10.26 -7.20 2.63
N THR A 106 11.47 -6.66 2.55
CA THR A 106 12.71 -7.27 2.04
C THR A 106 12.71 -7.62 0.54
N LYS A 107 11.69 -7.22 -0.23
CA LYS A 107 11.61 -7.42 -1.68
C LYS A 107 11.79 -6.12 -2.44
N SER A 108 12.01 -6.25 -3.74
CA SER A 108 12.09 -5.12 -4.66
C SER A 108 11.13 -5.35 -5.82
N SER A 109 10.60 -4.26 -6.37
CA SER A 109 9.94 -4.25 -7.68
C SER A 109 10.74 -3.38 -8.64
N SER A 110 10.60 -3.64 -9.94
CA SER A 110 11.20 -2.83 -11.00
C SER A 110 10.20 -2.63 -12.13
N TRP A 111 10.17 -1.41 -12.65
CA TRP A 111 9.34 -0.97 -13.77
C TRP A 111 10.18 -0.08 -14.69
N GLN A 112 9.67 0.22 -15.88
CA GLN A 112 10.42 1.02 -16.85
C GLN A 112 9.52 1.89 -17.71
N SER A 113 9.91 3.15 -17.86
CA SER A 113 9.27 4.09 -18.78
C SER A 113 10.28 4.63 -19.79
N GLU A 114 9.79 5.08 -20.94
CA GLU A 114 10.60 5.50 -22.08
C GLU A 114 9.93 6.64 -22.88
N SER A 115 10.74 7.42 -23.60
CA SER A 115 10.25 8.49 -24.48
C SER A 115 9.52 7.89 -25.69
N CYS A 116 8.24 8.21 -25.84
CA CYS A 116 7.41 7.79 -26.98
C CYS A 116 6.85 8.96 -27.81
N GLY A 117 7.32 10.20 -27.55
CA GLY A 117 6.99 11.40 -28.32
C GLY A 117 8.22 12.06 -28.94
N PHE A 118 8.02 12.85 -29.99
CA PHE A 118 9.10 13.55 -30.69
C PHE A 118 9.79 14.58 -29.78
N ALA A 119 11.12 14.45 -29.60
CA ALA A 119 11.94 15.30 -28.74
C ALA A 119 11.42 15.39 -27.28
N THR A 120 10.86 14.30 -26.76
CA THR A 120 10.36 14.20 -25.38
C THR A 120 11.25 13.33 -24.49
N GLY A 121 11.22 13.59 -23.19
CA GLY A 121 11.81 12.70 -22.19
C GLY A 121 10.84 11.63 -21.71
N THR A 122 11.17 11.02 -20.57
CA THR A 122 10.20 10.27 -19.77
C THR A 122 10.17 10.78 -18.34
N GLU A 123 8.98 11.02 -17.82
CA GLU A 123 8.75 11.55 -16.48
C GLU A 123 7.54 10.86 -15.86
N GLY A 124 7.67 10.46 -14.60
CA GLY A 124 6.61 9.78 -13.89
C GLY A 124 6.66 9.95 -12.37
N ASN A 125 5.51 9.67 -11.78
CA ASN A 125 5.25 9.76 -10.35
C ASN A 125 4.56 8.47 -9.88
N ILE A 126 4.85 8.05 -8.65
CA ILE A 126 4.18 6.91 -8.01
C ILE A 126 4.07 7.10 -6.50
N THR A 127 2.94 6.69 -5.95
CA THR A 127 2.65 6.67 -4.51
C THR A 127 2.35 5.25 -4.06
N TYR A 128 3.07 4.82 -3.01
CA TYR A 128 2.77 3.64 -2.21
C TYR A 128 2.34 4.07 -0.81
N THR A 129 1.44 3.32 -0.18
CA THR A 129 1.18 3.40 1.26
C THR A 129 1.86 2.25 1.97
N LEU A 130 2.47 2.51 3.13
CA LEU A 130 2.96 1.45 4.01
C LEU A 130 1.78 0.74 4.69
N ASP A 131 1.85 -0.58 4.84
CA ASP A 131 0.78 -1.37 5.51
C ASP A 131 0.54 -0.93 6.98
N ASN A 132 1.48 -0.17 7.56
CA ASN A 132 1.40 0.41 8.91
C ASN A 132 1.15 1.93 8.92
N GLY A 133 0.78 2.54 7.79
CA GLY A 133 0.47 3.96 7.65
C GLY A 133 1.61 4.82 7.09
N GLY A 134 1.23 5.91 6.41
CA GLY A 134 2.13 6.86 5.76
C GLY A 134 2.43 6.55 4.29
N GLU A 135 2.81 7.57 3.52
CA GLU A 135 3.00 7.51 2.06
C GLU A 135 4.48 7.56 1.65
N VAL A 136 4.87 6.69 0.74
CA VAL A 136 6.14 6.72 0.01
C VAL A 136 5.86 7.26 -1.40
N LYS A 137 6.47 8.38 -1.76
CA LYS A 137 6.29 9.03 -3.07
C LYS A 137 7.60 9.04 -3.81
N LEU A 138 7.64 8.50 -5.03
CA LEU A 138 8.78 8.56 -5.93
C LEU A 138 8.43 9.36 -7.17
N HIS A 139 9.41 10.12 -7.65
CA HIS A 139 9.35 10.81 -8.94
C HIS A 139 10.69 10.63 -9.66
N TRP A 140 10.61 10.53 -10.98
CA TRP A 140 11.76 10.50 -11.87
C TRP A 140 11.47 11.32 -13.12
N ASN A 141 12.48 12.04 -13.60
CA ASN A 141 12.46 12.74 -14.87
C ASN A 141 13.80 12.50 -15.59
N ASN A 142 13.73 11.96 -16.80
CA ASN A 142 14.86 11.81 -17.73
C ASN A 142 14.49 12.61 -18.99
N PRO A 143 14.80 13.92 -19.02
CA PRO A 143 14.33 14.83 -20.06
C PRO A 143 15.06 14.58 -21.39
N TYR A 144 14.47 15.02 -22.49
CA TYR A 144 15.13 14.98 -23.81
C TYR A 144 16.45 15.79 -23.83
N TRP A 145 16.48 16.89 -23.08
CA TRP A 145 17.65 17.73 -22.87
C TRP A 145 17.71 18.22 -21.42
N GLY A 146 18.89 18.20 -20.82
CA GLY A 146 19.12 18.60 -19.43
C GLY A 146 19.75 17.48 -18.60
N SER A 147 19.60 17.59 -17.28
CA SER A 147 20.01 16.56 -16.32
C SER A 147 18.79 15.78 -15.83
N ASN A 148 18.99 14.50 -15.52
CA ASN A 148 17.95 13.68 -14.91
C ASN A 148 17.67 14.16 -13.48
N ASP A 149 16.39 14.24 -13.11
CA ASP A 149 15.93 14.61 -11.77
C ASP A 149 15.18 13.44 -11.11
N TYR A 150 15.28 13.37 -9.78
CA TYR A 150 14.69 12.29 -8.99
C TYR A 150 14.39 12.77 -7.57
N SER A 151 13.17 12.54 -7.11
CA SER A 151 12.81 12.75 -5.71
C SER A 151 12.21 11.51 -5.06
N CYS A 152 12.38 11.40 -3.74
CA CYS A 152 11.83 10.32 -2.94
C CYS A 152 11.43 10.86 -1.57
N SER A 153 10.12 10.90 -1.31
CA SER A 153 9.55 11.25 -0.01
C SER A 153 9.08 10.00 0.71
N VAL A 154 9.27 9.99 2.03
CA VAL A 154 8.90 8.91 2.95
C VAL A 154 8.40 9.53 4.25
N PRO A 155 7.52 8.86 5.02
CA PRO A 155 7.07 9.39 6.29
C PRO A 155 8.20 9.35 7.34
N ASP A 156 8.00 10.03 8.45
CA ASP A 156 8.96 10.04 9.54
C ASP A 156 9.20 8.65 10.14
N GLY A 157 10.40 8.44 10.69
CA GLY A 157 10.92 7.12 11.02
C GLY A 157 11.58 6.35 9.86
N TYR A 158 11.37 6.78 8.61
CA TYR A 158 11.93 6.14 7.43
C TYR A 158 13.03 6.97 6.77
N THR A 159 13.82 6.29 5.94
CA THR A 159 14.80 6.89 5.02
C THR A 159 14.57 6.35 3.62
N CYS A 160 14.75 7.21 2.63
CA CYS A 160 14.95 6.81 1.25
C CYS A 160 16.35 7.20 0.82
N SER A 161 17.08 6.27 0.20
CA SER A 161 18.32 6.55 -0.52
C SER A 161 18.15 6.24 -2.01
N ARG A 162 18.85 7.00 -2.85
CA ARG A 162 18.82 6.86 -4.31
C ARG A 162 20.23 6.51 -4.82
N SER A 163 20.33 5.59 -5.77
CA SER A 163 21.56 5.28 -6.50
C SER A 163 21.31 5.10 -8.00
N GLY A 164 22.32 5.35 -8.82
CA GLY A 164 22.22 5.31 -10.30
C GLY A 164 21.58 6.57 -10.90
N GLY A 165 20.87 6.41 -12.02
CA GLY A 165 20.09 7.47 -12.67
C GLY A 165 20.86 8.46 -13.56
N SER A 166 22.07 8.13 -14.01
CA SER A 166 22.84 8.96 -14.96
C SER A 166 22.70 8.47 -16.41
N GLY A 167 22.70 9.40 -17.36
CA GLY A 167 22.69 9.11 -18.81
C GLY A 167 21.31 8.89 -19.40
N ASP A 168 21.27 8.73 -20.72
CA ASP A 168 20.05 8.78 -21.55
C ASP A 168 19.17 7.55 -21.38
N ASN A 169 19.79 6.37 -21.28
CA ASN A 169 19.14 5.08 -21.00
C ASN A 169 19.67 4.57 -19.66
N THR A 170 18.89 4.75 -18.60
CA THR A 170 19.40 4.70 -17.22
C THR A 170 18.61 3.80 -16.29
N ALA A 171 19.26 3.39 -15.21
CA ALA A 171 18.64 2.65 -14.12
C ALA A 171 18.82 3.42 -12.80
N VAL A 172 17.72 3.67 -12.10
CA VAL A 172 17.71 4.30 -10.77
C VAL A 172 17.13 3.33 -9.74
N THR A 173 17.79 3.21 -8.60
CA THR A 173 17.29 2.43 -7.46
C THR A 173 16.96 3.35 -6.30
N PHE A 174 15.72 3.28 -5.82
CA PHE A 174 15.29 3.85 -4.55
C PHE A 174 15.26 2.74 -3.50
N SER A 175 15.89 2.96 -2.35
CA SER A 175 15.88 2.00 -1.24
C SER A 175 15.25 2.62 -0.01
N ILE A 176 14.12 2.05 0.43
CA ILE A 176 13.43 2.44 1.65
C ILE A 176 14.03 1.65 2.82
N GLY A 177 14.34 2.32 3.92
CA GLY A 177 14.79 1.69 5.15
C GLY A 177 14.12 2.30 6.38
N ARG A 178 14.07 1.56 7.49
CA ARG A 178 13.82 2.15 8.81
C ARG A 178 15.07 2.88 9.28
N SER A 179 14.97 4.17 9.57
CA SER A 179 16.05 4.88 10.26
C SER A 179 15.76 4.85 11.75
N ARG A 180 16.56 4.12 12.53
CA ARG A 180 16.40 4.08 13.99
C ARG A 180 16.56 5.47 14.64
N ALA A 181 17.38 6.34 14.05
CA ALA A 181 17.56 7.72 14.51
C ALA A 181 16.35 8.60 14.18
N LYS A 182 15.80 8.53 12.95
CA LYS A 182 14.54 9.23 12.63
C LYS A 182 13.34 8.61 13.33
N ALA A 183 13.34 7.31 13.63
CA ALA A 183 12.26 6.66 14.36
C ALA A 183 12.28 7.09 15.83
N ALA A 184 13.45 7.18 16.46
CA ALA A 184 13.58 7.80 17.78
C ALA A 184 13.20 9.29 17.79
N ALA A 185 13.48 10.04 16.71
CA ALA A 185 13.05 11.42 16.54
C ALA A 185 11.58 11.59 16.08
N ALA A 186 10.89 10.51 15.73
CA ALA A 186 9.45 10.46 15.44
C ALA A 186 8.66 9.88 16.62
N GLU A 187 9.31 9.08 17.48
CA GLU A 187 8.79 8.62 18.78
C GLU A 187 8.99 9.67 19.89
N MET A 188 9.82 10.70 19.66
CA MET A 188 9.77 11.97 20.38
C MET A 188 9.05 13.00 19.50
N PRO A 189 7.77 13.31 19.75
CA PRO A 189 7.04 14.26 18.91
C PRO A 189 7.69 15.64 18.95
N SER A 190 7.75 16.30 17.79
CA SER A 190 8.07 17.73 17.72
C SER A 190 6.90 18.52 18.30
N LEU A 191 6.92 18.72 19.63
CA LEU A 191 5.98 19.57 20.34
C LEU A 191 6.14 21.03 19.90
N THR A 192 5.43 21.42 18.84
CA THR A 192 5.27 22.80 18.37
C THR A 192 4.39 23.59 19.33
N SER A 193 4.92 23.87 20.53
CA SER A 193 4.36 24.81 21.50
C SER A 193 2.91 24.58 21.98
N ALA A 194 2.31 23.42 21.73
CA ALA A 194 1.00 23.07 22.27
C ALA A 194 1.05 23.03 23.81
N SER A 195 0.08 23.66 24.47
CA SER A 195 -0.01 23.65 25.94
C SER A 195 -0.43 22.29 26.49
N ARG A 196 -1.12 21.47 25.68
CA ARG A 196 -1.51 20.10 26.00
C ARG A 196 -1.35 19.22 24.76
N SER A 197 -0.87 17.98 24.93
CA SER A 197 -0.86 16.97 23.87
C SER A 197 -1.15 15.57 24.40
N THR A 198 -1.73 14.71 23.56
CA THR A 198 -1.94 13.30 23.87
C THR A 198 -1.48 12.43 22.71
N SER A 199 -0.57 11.50 22.97
CA SER A 199 -0.20 10.41 22.06
C SER A 199 -0.97 9.14 22.44
N ILE A 200 -1.61 8.52 21.46
CA ILE A 200 -2.46 7.34 21.65
C ILE A 200 -1.87 6.17 20.89
N ASN A 201 -1.70 5.04 21.58
CA ASN A 201 -1.36 3.75 20.99
C ASN A 201 -2.55 2.78 21.18
N LEU A 202 -2.97 2.06 20.13
CA LEU A 202 -3.98 0.99 20.24
C LEU A 202 -3.40 -0.32 19.72
N THR A 203 -3.11 -1.26 20.63
CA THR A 203 -2.64 -2.60 20.31
C THR A 203 -3.82 -3.53 20.05
N ASN A 204 -3.89 -4.09 18.83
CA ASN A 204 -4.98 -4.96 18.40
C ASN A 204 -4.65 -6.45 18.62
N ASN A 205 -4.87 -6.95 19.84
CA ASN A 205 -4.77 -8.37 20.19
C ASN A 205 -6.11 -9.12 20.07
N SER A 206 -7.09 -8.57 19.34
CA SER A 206 -8.43 -9.17 19.16
C SER A 206 -8.43 -10.42 18.26
N GLY A 207 -7.42 -10.57 17.41
CA GLY A 207 -7.41 -11.56 16.32
C GLY A 207 -8.26 -11.16 15.10
N LYS A 208 -8.82 -9.95 15.07
CA LYS A 208 -9.68 -9.42 14.00
C LYS A 208 -9.09 -8.15 13.38
N LEU A 209 -9.41 -7.89 12.12
CA LEU A 209 -9.16 -6.59 11.50
C LEU A 209 -10.06 -5.53 12.18
N LEU A 210 -9.47 -4.38 12.50
CA LEU A 210 -10.21 -3.17 12.89
C LEU A 210 -10.27 -2.22 11.70
N THR A 211 -11.44 -1.64 11.42
CA THR A 211 -11.62 -0.63 10.37
C THR A 211 -12.24 0.63 10.98
N ARG A 212 -11.57 1.78 10.84
CA ARG A 212 -11.97 3.05 11.44
C ARG A 212 -13.32 3.50 10.89
N SER A 213 -14.31 3.62 11.75
CA SER A 213 -15.67 4.06 11.43
C SER A 213 -15.95 5.50 11.80
N GLY A 214 -15.20 6.06 12.76
CA GLY A 214 -15.28 7.46 13.15
C GLY A 214 -14.00 7.93 13.82
N ALA A 215 -13.68 9.22 13.65
CA ALA A 215 -12.62 9.91 14.38
C ALA A 215 -13.04 11.38 14.50
N SER A 216 -13.11 11.87 15.74
CA SER A 216 -13.57 13.24 16.04
C SER A 216 -12.81 13.80 17.23
N LEU A 217 -12.55 15.10 17.19
CA LEU A 217 -12.06 15.86 18.33
C LEU A 217 -13.17 16.79 18.81
N GLN A 218 -13.44 16.77 20.10
CA GLN A 218 -14.26 17.77 20.78
C GLN A 218 -13.44 19.04 21.00
N TRP A 219 -12.13 18.89 21.21
CA TRP A 219 -11.18 19.98 21.43
C TRP A 219 -9.80 19.65 20.85
N GLY A 220 -9.17 20.65 20.22
CA GLY A 220 -7.83 20.55 19.64
C GLY A 220 -7.81 20.00 18.22
N ILE A 221 -6.60 19.87 17.69
CA ILE A 221 -6.30 19.31 16.36
C ILE A 221 -5.63 17.95 16.47
N TRP A 222 -5.69 17.18 15.38
CA TRP A 222 -4.76 16.06 15.20
C TRP A 222 -3.37 16.65 14.99
N SER A 223 -2.35 16.11 15.66
CA SER A 223 -0.97 16.52 15.40
C SER A 223 -0.58 16.20 13.95
N ASP A 224 0.41 16.92 13.41
CA ASP A 224 0.82 16.80 12.00
C ASP A 224 1.03 15.35 11.56
N ASN A 225 0.31 14.94 10.50
CA ASN A 225 0.30 13.59 9.94
C ASN A 225 -0.11 12.44 10.90
N MET A 226 -0.58 12.74 12.11
CA MET A 226 -0.89 11.77 13.17
C MET A 226 -2.39 11.51 13.34
N MET A 227 -3.14 11.42 12.23
CA MET A 227 -4.53 10.95 12.26
C MET A 227 -4.59 9.43 12.58
N PRO A 228 -5.69 8.94 13.22
CA PRO A 228 -5.90 7.52 13.44
C PRO A 228 -5.92 6.74 12.11
N PRO A 229 -5.23 5.59 11.97
CA PRO A 229 -5.20 4.86 10.71
C PRO A 229 -6.58 4.34 10.31
N SER A 230 -6.83 4.17 9.01
CA SER A 230 -8.10 3.64 8.50
C SER A 230 -8.32 2.16 8.84
N MET A 231 -7.24 1.41 9.08
CA MET A 231 -7.27 -0.01 9.42
C MET A 231 -6.19 -0.36 10.45
N VAL A 232 -6.45 -1.38 11.28
CA VAL A 232 -5.45 -1.98 12.20
C VAL A 232 -5.52 -3.50 12.09
N GLN A 233 -4.47 -4.12 11.56
CA GLN A 233 -4.39 -5.57 11.42
C GLN A 233 -4.27 -6.27 12.79
N PRO A 234 -4.62 -7.56 12.91
CA PRO A 234 -4.33 -8.35 14.11
C PRO A 234 -2.84 -8.31 14.48
N GLY A 235 -2.53 -8.13 15.76
CA GLY A 235 -1.16 -8.04 16.28
C GLY A 235 -0.44 -6.71 16.01
N VAL A 236 -1.09 -5.74 15.35
CA VAL A 236 -0.50 -4.41 15.08
C VAL A 236 -0.92 -3.41 16.15
N THR A 237 0.01 -2.51 16.50
CA THR A 237 -0.27 -1.31 17.29
C THR A 237 -0.44 -0.11 16.37
N ALA A 238 -1.64 0.44 16.33
CA ALA A 238 -1.93 1.73 15.71
C ALA A 238 -1.42 2.87 16.60
N LYS A 239 -1.02 3.99 15.99
CA LYS A 239 -0.62 5.23 16.68
C LYS A 239 -1.37 6.42 16.08
N TRP A 240 -1.72 7.40 16.92
CA TRP A 240 -2.22 8.72 16.53
C TRP A 240 -1.98 9.73 17.66
N ALA A 241 -2.14 11.02 17.38
CA ALA A 241 -1.93 12.06 18.38
C ALA A 241 -2.82 13.28 18.13
N SER A 242 -3.09 14.02 19.21
CA SER A 242 -3.84 15.27 19.16
C SER A 242 -3.27 16.28 20.16
N GLU A 243 -3.52 17.56 19.90
CA GLU A 243 -2.91 18.68 20.64
C GLU A 243 -3.83 19.89 20.74
N SER A 244 -3.61 20.72 21.75
CA SER A 244 -4.36 21.96 21.98
C SER A 244 -4.00 23.03 20.94
N GLU A 245 -4.98 23.49 20.15
CA GLU A 245 -4.81 24.57 19.17
C GLU A 245 -5.17 25.98 19.71
N GLY A 246 -5.55 26.09 20.99
CA GLY A 246 -6.17 27.30 21.55
C GLY A 246 -5.57 27.78 22.86
N VAL A 247 -5.91 29.02 23.23
CA VAL A 247 -5.51 29.64 24.50
C VAL A 247 -6.31 29.02 25.64
N MET A 248 -5.61 28.44 26.63
CA MET A 248 -6.21 27.78 27.79
C MET A 248 -7.16 26.61 27.45
N THR A 249 -6.96 25.94 26.31
CA THR A 249 -7.69 24.73 25.91
C THR A 249 -6.86 23.46 26.08
N GLY A 250 -7.55 22.32 26.17
CA GLY A 250 -6.95 21.00 26.16
C GLY A 250 -7.07 20.32 24.80
N THR A 251 -6.90 19.00 24.79
CA THR A 251 -7.28 18.13 23.66
C THR A 251 -8.19 17.00 24.13
N GLU A 252 -9.27 16.76 23.41
CA GLU A 252 -10.24 15.70 23.71
C GLU A 252 -10.75 15.09 22.40
N GLY A 253 -10.83 13.77 22.35
CA GLY A 253 -11.22 13.04 21.14
C GLY A 253 -11.78 11.65 21.39
N GLU A 254 -12.49 11.14 20.39
CA GLU A 254 -12.93 9.75 20.28
C GLU A 254 -12.55 9.18 18.90
N VAL A 255 -12.11 7.92 18.87
CA VAL A 255 -11.95 7.12 17.66
C VAL A 255 -12.74 5.83 17.81
N SER A 256 -13.57 5.53 16.81
CA SER A 256 -14.35 4.30 16.71
C SER A 256 -13.80 3.40 15.60
N PHE A 257 -13.67 2.10 15.87
CA PHE A 257 -13.37 1.10 14.85
C PHE A 257 -14.43 -0.02 14.88
N ASN A 258 -14.90 -0.41 13.69
CA ASN A 258 -15.63 -1.66 13.50
C ASN A 258 -14.68 -2.85 13.69
N VAL A 259 -15.10 -3.88 14.41
CA VAL A 259 -14.35 -5.14 14.56
C VAL A 259 -14.86 -6.15 13.53
N ALA A 260 -13.98 -6.75 12.73
CA ALA A 260 -14.38 -7.60 11.61
C ALA A 260 -15.21 -8.85 12.03
N GLY A 261 -16.49 -8.83 11.66
CA GLY A 261 -17.48 -9.88 11.98
C GLY A 261 -18.32 -9.60 13.23
N GLU A 262 -18.14 -8.47 13.90
CA GLU A 262 -18.91 -8.07 15.08
C GLU A 262 -19.91 -6.94 14.74
N GLN A 263 -20.99 -6.83 15.51
CA GLN A 263 -22.00 -5.77 15.31
C GLN A 263 -21.65 -4.45 16.00
N ASN A 264 -20.89 -4.50 17.10
CA ASN A 264 -20.51 -3.32 17.87
C ASN A 264 -19.06 -2.89 17.56
N GLN A 265 -18.74 -1.66 17.95
CA GLN A 265 -17.43 -1.04 17.74
C GLN A 265 -16.54 -1.14 18.97
N VAL A 266 -15.22 -1.07 18.77
CA VAL A 266 -14.31 -0.60 19.81
C VAL A 266 -14.25 0.92 19.75
N LYS A 267 -14.39 1.58 20.90
CA LYS A 267 -14.30 3.04 21.04
C LYS A 267 -13.12 3.38 21.93
N VAL A 268 -12.31 4.34 21.53
CA VAL A 268 -11.15 4.83 22.27
C VAL A 268 -11.34 6.32 22.49
N HIS A 269 -11.47 6.75 23.74
CA HIS A 269 -11.62 8.16 24.12
C HIS A 269 -10.49 8.61 25.06
N TRP A 270 -10.08 9.87 24.90
CA TRP A 270 -9.13 10.55 25.77
C TRP A 270 -9.55 12.00 25.96
N ASN A 271 -9.21 12.54 27.12
CA ASN A 271 -9.33 13.95 27.46
C ASN A 271 -8.08 14.36 28.24
N ASN A 272 -7.33 15.33 27.71
CA ASN A 272 -6.21 15.99 28.38
C ASN A 272 -6.58 17.49 28.49
N PRO A 273 -7.25 17.89 29.58
CA PRO A 273 -7.81 19.23 29.72
C PRO A 273 -6.74 20.25 30.11
N TYR A 274 -7.03 21.54 29.89
CA TYR A 274 -6.14 22.60 30.36
C TYR A 274 -6.05 22.64 31.90
N TRP A 275 -7.19 22.44 32.59
CA TRP A 275 -7.29 22.26 34.04
C TRP A 275 -7.93 20.92 34.38
N GLY A 276 -7.38 20.21 35.37
CA GLY A 276 -7.90 18.94 35.87
C GLY A 276 -6.94 17.78 35.68
N SER A 277 -7.48 16.56 35.65
CA SER A 277 -6.73 15.32 35.42
C SER A 277 -7.09 14.74 34.07
N ASN A 278 -6.13 14.05 33.44
CA ASN A 278 -6.36 13.34 32.19
C ASN A 278 -7.37 12.19 32.40
N GLY A 279 -8.30 12.06 31.46
CA GLY A 279 -9.30 11.00 31.41
C GLY A 279 -9.11 10.10 30.20
N TYR A 280 -9.33 8.80 30.37
CA TYR A 280 -9.24 7.80 29.30
C TYR A 280 -10.34 6.77 29.48
N SER A 281 -10.97 6.34 28.38
CA SER A 281 -11.90 5.21 28.39
C SER A 281 -11.77 4.37 27.12
N CYS A 282 -12.18 3.12 27.21
CA CYS A 282 -12.23 2.24 26.05
C CYS A 282 -13.35 1.23 26.17
N ASP A 283 -14.33 1.33 25.28
CA ASP A 283 -15.43 0.39 25.18
C ASP A 283 -15.14 -0.65 24.09
N ALA A 284 -15.58 -1.89 24.31
CA ALA A 284 -15.36 -3.00 23.38
C ALA A 284 -16.65 -3.81 23.17
N PRO A 285 -16.78 -4.51 22.03
CA PRO A 285 -17.88 -5.46 21.82
C PRO A 285 -17.87 -6.60 22.83
N ALA A 286 -19.03 -7.23 23.04
CA ALA A 286 -19.14 -8.43 23.86
C ALA A 286 -18.18 -9.53 23.34
N GLY A 287 -17.52 -10.25 24.26
CA GLY A 287 -16.47 -11.21 23.93
C GLY A 287 -15.07 -10.62 23.73
N TYR A 288 -14.93 -9.29 23.84
CA TYR A 288 -13.65 -8.59 23.86
C TYR A 288 -13.51 -7.74 25.13
N LYS A 289 -12.26 -7.42 25.46
CA LYS A 289 -11.90 -6.53 26.57
C LYS A 289 -10.94 -5.49 26.04
N CYS A 290 -11.27 -4.21 26.22
CA CYS A 290 -10.29 -3.15 26.06
C CYS A 290 -9.78 -2.72 27.43
N THR A 291 -8.46 -2.62 27.57
CA THR A 291 -7.77 -2.07 28.74
C THR A 291 -6.90 -0.92 28.32
N TRP A 292 -6.67 0.03 29.22
CA TRP A 292 -5.79 1.17 28.96
C TRP A 292 -4.81 1.41 30.11
N GLN A 293 -3.65 1.96 29.77
CA GLN A 293 -2.68 2.51 30.69
C GLN A 293 -2.33 3.92 30.21
N GLY A 294 -2.78 4.93 30.97
CA GLY A 294 -2.66 6.34 30.60
C GLY A 294 -1.60 7.07 31.40
N GLY A 295 -0.95 8.05 30.77
CA GLY A 295 -0.02 8.97 31.39
C GLY A 295 -0.70 10.19 32.01
N SER A 296 0.02 10.84 32.92
CA SER A 296 -0.36 12.11 33.54
C SER A 296 0.44 13.28 32.99
N GLY A 297 0.01 14.50 33.34
CA GLY A 297 0.68 15.74 32.94
C GLY A 297 0.30 16.22 31.54
N ASP A 298 0.89 17.35 31.20
CA ASP A 298 0.49 18.22 30.09
C ASP A 298 0.67 17.57 28.71
N ASN A 299 1.73 16.78 28.55
CA ASN A 299 2.05 16.03 27.34
C ASN A 299 2.03 14.54 27.68
N ALA A 300 0.90 13.88 27.44
CA ALA A 300 0.63 12.55 27.93
C ALA A 300 0.70 11.49 26.81
N ALA A 301 1.00 10.25 27.20
CA ALA A 301 0.88 9.08 26.34
C ALA A 301 -0.09 8.08 26.96
N VAL A 302 -0.97 7.49 26.17
CA VAL A 302 -1.89 6.43 26.59
C VAL A 302 -1.80 5.23 25.66
N SER A 303 -1.77 4.04 26.26
CA SER A 303 -1.70 2.75 25.56
C SER A 303 -2.96 1.94 25.84
N PHE A 304 -3.77 1.78 24.81
CA PHE A 304 -4.93 0.91 24.76
C PHE A 304 -4.54 -0.47 24.23
N THR A 305 -5.17 -1.52 24.74
CA THR A 305 -5.03 -2.90 24.27
C THR A 305 -6.41 -3.52 24.18
N LEU A 306 -6.83 -3.86 22.96
CA LEU A 306 -8.04 -4.64 22.70
C LEU A 306 -7.64 -6.12 22.60
N SER A 307 -8.16 -6.95 23.47
CA SER A 307 -7.95 -8.41 23.48
C SER A 307 -9.28 -9.14 23.40
N LYS A 308 -9.25 -10.40 22.97
CA LYS A 308 -10.37 -11.32 23.22
C LYS A 308 -10.49 -11.60 24.73
N SER A 309 -11.72 -11.67 25.25
CA SER A 309 -12.02 -11.99 26.65
C SER A 309 -11.90 -13.49 26.96
#